data_AF-M3DEG9-F1
#
_entry.id   AF-M3DEG9-F1
#
_cell.length_a   1.000
_cell.length_b   1.000
_cell.length_c   1.000
_cell.angle_alpha   90.00
_cell.angle_beta   90.00
_cell.angle_gamma   90.00
#
_symmetry.space_group_name_H-M   'P 1'
#
loop_
_entity.id
_entity.type
_entity.pdbx_description
1 polymer ?
#
loop_
_entity_poly.entity_id
_entity_poly.type
_entity_poly.pdbx_seq_one_letter_code
_entity_poly.pdbx_strand_id
1 'polypeptide(L)'
;MRRARAAALPIVRPDLVEFYLAHRAAQGMNTDHKVRWGARALLAAVPDLTDFCRLPLERQLAFNHETHRFISWLAVTGRMQPGADYLVARRPRLGIVLARTEPELHLRFMETARTLGFRDTVAMTQFNLLGHFVALFANQPHELQQRDWDEGRRLLLDAARRIPNRGVKALSTALFNLEATLFHCELTDQLPRRRTPDRADMRAREWARVPARMAETMQHYLQQIAGTLRPGTVKNAELTLREFALLVAAEDAAVSCVAELKRRHVERYRQWLLERPAARGGPLHRHTVRDRLSKVRGFLRRLDEWDTADRPPRQLVFDSDFPIADEPLPRFLDDAAAAKLLSAARKDPDPYSPAWPSKFSPALGCDAARCSASPSMRSCRSAPPTGSVSRSARCTPTAMFPCIRS
;
A
#
# COMPACT_ATOMS: atom_id res chain seq x y z
N MET A 1 -43.39 -46.46 -3.05
CA MET A 1 -42.10 -45.77 -2.96
C MET A 1 -40.99 -46.64 -3.57
N ARG A 2 -40.73 -46.50 -4.88
CA ARG A 2 -39.61 -47.15 -5.56
C ARG A 2 -38.56 -46.10 -5.87
N ARG A 3 -37.32 -46.35 -5.44
CA ARG A 3 -36.13 -45.54 -5.76
C ARG A 3 -36.07 -45.31 -7.26
N ALA A 4 -36.18 -44.06 -7.68
CA ALA A 4 -35.99 -43.67 -9.06
C ALA A 4 -34.53 -43.98 -9.45
N ARG A 5 -34.41 -44.82 -10.49
CA ARG A 5 -33.19 -45.23 -11.15
C ARG A 5 -32.40 -43.98 -11.54
N ALA A 6 -31.14 -43.88 -11.12
CA ALA A 6 -30.21 -42.87 -11.57
C ALA A 6 -30.13 -42.91 -13.09
N ALA A 7 -30.68 -41.88 -13.75
CA ALA A 7 -30.51 -41.69 -15.18
C ALA A 7 -29.00 -41.58 -15.43
N ALA A 8 -28.49 -42.47 -16.30
CA ALA A 8 -27.11 -42.45 -16.74
C ALA A 8 -26.83 -41.09 -17.37
N LEU A 9 -26.04 -40.27 -16.68
CA LEU A 9 -25.55 -39.00 -17.18
C LEU A 9 -24.73 -39.26 -18.45
N PRO A 10 -24.91 -38.47 -19.53
CA PRO A 10 -24.16 -38.64 -20.75
C PRO A 10 -22.67 -38.42 -20.47
N ILE A 11 -21.88 -39.43 -20.80
CA ILE A 11 -20.42 -39.45 -20.66
C ILE A 11 -19.85 -38.44 -21.66
N VAL A 12 -19.44 -37.28 -21.16
CA VAL A 12 -18.69 -36.31 -21.97
C VAL A 12 -17.27 -36.23 -21.40
N ARG A 13 -16.32 -36.74 -22.20
CA ARG A 13 -14.87 -36.93 -21.99
C ARG A 13 -14.47 -38.02 -20.97
N PRO A 14 -14.48 -39.31 -21.37
CA PRO A 14 -14.03 -40.44 -20.54
C PRO A 14 -12.63 -40.28 -19.93
N ASP A 15 -11.76 -39.46 -20.55
CA ASP A 15 -10.33 -39.49 -20.24
C ASP A 15 -9.88 -38.49 -19.16
N LEU A 16 -10.63 -37.42 -18.88
CA LEU A 16 -10.16 -36.36 -17.97
C LEU A 16 -10.04 -36.80 -16.51
N VAL A 17 -10.98 -37.63 -16.04
CA VAL A 17 -10.92 -38.18 -14.69
C VAL A 17 -9.75 -39.13 -14.55
N GLU A 18 -9.51 -39.99 -15.55
CA GLU A 18 -8.40 -40.93 -15.51
C GLU A 18 -7.04 -40.22 -15.70
N PHE A 19 -6.93 -39.18 -16.53
CA PHE A 19 -5.73 -38.32 -16.58
C PHE A 19 -5.44 -37.65 -15.22
N TYR A 20 -6.47 -37.19 -14.52
CA TYR A 20 -6.31 -36.62 -13.20
C TYR A 20 -5.83 -37.66 -12.17
N LEU A 21 -6.40 -38.87 -12.20
CA LEU A 21 -5.99 -39.94 -11.30
C LEU A 21 -4.58 -40.44 -11.63
N ALA A 22 -4.22 -40.57 -12.91
CA ALA A 22 -2.87 -40.89 -13.35
C ALA A 22 -1.85 -39.82 -12.91
N HIS A 23 -2.18 -38.54 -13.10
CA HIS A 23 -1.37 -37.44 -12.59
C HIS A 23 -1.18 -37.51 -11.07
N ARG A 24 -2.23 -37.86 -10.31
CA ARG A 24 -2.11 -38.04 -8.86
C ARG A 24 -1.26 -39.25 -8.47
N ALA A 25 -1.45 -40.38 -9.15
CA ALA A 25 -0.69 -41.60 -8.90
C ALA A 25 0.81 -41.40 -9.17
N ALA A 26 1.16 -40.72 -10.28
CA ALA A 26 2.54 -40.35 -10.59
C ALA A 26 3.20 -39.48 -9.51
N GLN A 27 2.41 -38.79 -8.70
CA GLN A 27 2.85 -37.92 -7.61
C GLN A 27 2.73 -38.61 -6.23
N GLY A 28 2.51 -39.93 -6.19
CA GLY A 28 2.35 -40.71 -4.96
C GLY A 28 1.12 -40.33 -4.12
N MET A 29 0.14 -39.66 -4.72
CA MET A 29 -1.07 -39.22 -4.02
C MET A 29 -2.19 -40.25 -4.11
N ASN A 30 -3.04 -40.26 -3.09
CA ASN A 30 -4.23 -41.09 -3.04
C ASN A 30 -5.20 -40.83 -4.23
N THR A 31 -5.71 -41.91 -4.83
CA THR A 31 -6.66 -41.99 -5.95
C THR A 31 -8.01 -42.63 -5.57
N ASP A 32 -8.40 -42.56 -4.29
CA ASP A 32 -9.60 -43.15 -3.71
C ASP A 32 -10.91 -42.78 -4.42
N HIS A 33 -11.96 -43.57 -4.14
CA HIS A 33 -13.30 -43.34 -4.67
C HIS A 33 -13.83 -41.92 -4.45
N LYS A 34 -13.44 -41.25 -3.34
CA LYS A 34 -13.83 -39.85 -3.06
C LYS A 34 -13.22 -38.85 -4.04
N VAL A 35 -11.96 -39.06 -4.42
CA VAL A 35 -11.25 -38.21 -5.39
C VAL A 35 -11.89 -38.36 -6.77
N ARG A 36 -12.13 -39.61 -7.18
CA ARG A 36 -12.84 -39.91 -8.44
C ARG A 36 -14.26 -39.34 -8.44
N TRP A 37 -14.98 -39.46 -7.32
CA TRP A 37 -16.33 -38.92 -7.18
C TRP A 37 -16.34 -37.39 -7.28
N GLY A 38 -15.41 -36.68 -6.62
CA GLY A 38 -15.31 -35.22 -6.70
C GLY A 38 -15.06 -34.73 -8.13
N ALA A 39 -14.21 -35.42 -8.89
CA ALA A 39 -13.98 -35.11 -10.30
C ALA A 39 -15.25 -35.31 -11.16
N ARG A 40 -15.92 -36.46 -11.00
CA ARG A 40 -17.19 -36.76 -11.70
C ARG A 40 -18.31 -35.79 -11.32
N ALA A 41 -18.37 -35.36 -10.06
CA ALA A 41 -19.37 -34.41 -9.59
C ALA A 41 -19.22 -33.04 -10.26
N LEU A 42 -17.99 -32.58 -10.51
CA LEU A 42 -17.77 -31.36 -11.28
C LEU A 42 -18.26 -31.52 -12.71
N LEU A 43 -17.84 -32.57 -13.41
CA LEU A 43 -18.18 -32.80 -14.82
C LEU A 43 -19.69 -33.00 -15.03
N ALA A 44 -20.38 -33.58 -14.04
CA ALA A 44 -21.84 -33.67 -14.05
C ALA A 44 -22.53 -32.30 -13.85
N ALA A 45 -21.96 -31.44 -13.01
CA ALA A 45 -22.51 -30.11 -12.73
C ALA A 45 -22.15 -29.07 -13.79
N VAL A 46 -21.02 -29.26 -14.47
CA VAL A 46 -20.42 -28.34 -15.46
C VAL A 46 -19.89 -29.18 -16.63
N PRO A 47 -20.77 -29.60 -17.56
CA PRO A 47 -20.37 -30.46 -18.69
C PRO A 47 -19.36 -29.77 -19.63
N ASP A 48 -19.55 -28.46 -19.88
CA ASP A 48 -18.57 -27.62 -20.56
C ASP A 48 -17.76 -26.83 -19.52
N LEU A 49 -16.50 -27.18 -19.35
CA LEU A 49 -15.61 -26.53 -18.38
C LEU A 49 -15.38 -25.03 -18.67
N THR A 50 -15.64 -24.57 -19.90
CA THR A 50 -15.57 -23.13 -20.23
C THR A 50 -16.67 -22.33 -19.54
N ASP A 51 -17.79 -22.97 -19.20
CA ASP A 51 -18.91 -22.32 -18.50
C ASP A 51 -18.67 -22.17 -16.99
N PHE A 52 -17.62 -22.75 -16.44
CA PHE A 52 -17.32 -22.65 -15.01
C PHE A 52 -17.25 -21.19 -14.53
N CYS A 53 -16.61 -20.32 -15.32
CA CYS A 53 -16.46 -18.90 -14.98
C CYS A 53 -17.78 -18.12 -15.09
N ARG A 54 -18.78 -18.64 -15.82
CA ARG A 54 -20.11 -18.05 -16.01
C ARG A 54 -21.07 -18.41 -14.88
N LEU A 55 -20.78 -19.42 -14.09
CA LEU A 55 -21.60 -19.75 -12.92
C LEU A 55 -21.59 -18.60 -11.89
N PRO A 56 -22.67 -18.36 -11.15
CA PRO A 56 -22.66 -17.45 -10.01
C PRO A 56 -21.55 -17.81 -9.02
N LEU A 57 -20.89 -16.81 -8.45
CA LEU A 57 -19.73 -17.00 -7.56
C LEU A 57 -20.07 -17.92 -6.38
N GLU A 58 -21.27 -17.77 -5.81
CA GLU A 58 -21.78 -18.60 -4.71
C GLU A 58 -21.80 -20.08 -5.12
N ARG A 59 -22.20 -20.37 -6.36
CA ARG A 59 -22.24 -21.73 -6.88
C ARG A 59 -20.85 -22.28 -7.14
N GLN A 60 -19.93 -21.46 -7.66
CA GLN A 60 -18.52 -21.85 -7.81
C GLN A 60 -17.86 -22.17 -6.46
N LEU A 61 -18.26 -21.48 -5.38
CA LEU A 61 -17.73 -21.69 -4.03
C LEU A 61 -18.42 -22.84 -3.27
N ALA A 62 -19.63 -23.22 -3.66
CA ALA A 62 -20.42 -24.26 -2.98
C ALA A 62 -19.94 -25.69 -3.23
N PHE A 63 -19.00 -25.89 -4.16
CA PHE A 63 -18.41 -27.21 -4.39
C PHE A 63 -17.64 -27.71 -3.17
N ASN A 64 -17.60 -29.03 -2.98
CA ASN A 64 -16.87 -29.62 -1.87
C ASN A 64 -15.35 -29.58 -2.09
N HIS A 65 -14.60 -29.93 -1.04
CA HIS A 65 -13.13 -29.87 -1.07
C HIS A 65 -12.48 -30.80 -2.11
N GLU A 66 -13.04 -31.98 -2.39
CA GLU A 66 -12.49 -32.90 -3.40
C GLU A 66 -12.70 -32.35 -4.81
N THR A 67 -13.86 -31.74 -5.06
CA THR A 67 -14.15 -31.06 -6.32
C THR A 67 -13.21 -29.88 -6.55
N HIS A 68 -12.92 -29.10 -5.51
CA HIS A 68 -11.96 -27.99 -5.61
C HIS A 68 -10.52 -28.44 -5.88
N ARG A 69 -10.12 -29.64 -5.44
CA ARG A 69 -8.81 -30.21 -5.81
C ARG A 69 -8.75 -30.50 -7.31
N PHE A 70 -9.83 -31.04 -7.88
CA PHE A 70 -9.92 -31.27 -9.32
C PHE A 70 -9.94 -29.94 -10.11
N ILE A 71 -10.71 -28.95 -9.66
CA ILE A 71 -10.71 -27.57 -10.20
C ILE A 71 -9.29 -26.99 -10.20
N SER A 72 -8.56 -27.15 -9.09
CA SER A 72 -7.19 -26.60 -8.97
C SER A 72 -6.23 -27.24 -9.99
N TRP A 73 -6.38 -28.54 -10.26
CA TRP A 73 -5.62 -29.25 -11.28
C TRP A 73 -6.01 -28.83 -12.69
N LEU A 74 -7.31 -28.72 -12.99
CA LEU A 74 -7.77 -28.23 -14.29
C LEU A 74 -7.26 -26.81 -14.57
N ALA A 75 -7.28 -25.94 -13.57
CA ALA A 75 -6.81 -24.56 -13.67
C ALA A 75 -5.31 -24.45 -13.94
N VAL A 76 -4.48 -25.17 -13.18
CA VAL A 76 -3.01 -25.13 -13.37
C VAL A 76 -2.58 -25.78 -14.68
N THR A 77 -3.31 -26.80 -15.15
CA THR A 77 -2.96 -27.49 -16.38
C THR A 77 -3.62 -26.91 -17.64
N GLY A 78 -4.19 -25.70 -17.55
CA GLY A 78 -4.78 -24.97 -18.69
C GLY A 78 -6.09 -25.55 -19.23
N ARG A 79 -6.70 -26.54 -18.55
CA ARG A 79 -7.93 -27.22 -19.00
C ARG A 79 -9.22 -26.50 -18.60
N MET A 80 -9.12 -25.49 -17.74
CA MET A 80 -10.23 -24.66 -17.28
C MET A 80 -9.71 -23.29 -16.84
N GLN A 81 -10.44 -22.21 -17.13
CA GLN A 81 -10.07 -20.85 -16.73
C GLN A 81 -11.04 -20.32 -15.66
N PRO A 82 -10.68 -20.38 -14.37
CA PRO A 82 -11.47 -19.72 -13.33
C PRO A 82 -11.37 -18.19 -13.42
N GLY A 83 -12.47 -17.50 -13.09
CA GLY A 83 -12.46 -16.04 -13.02
C GLY A 83 -11.67 -15.48 -11.81
N ALA A 84 -11.25 -14.22 -11.91
CA ALA A 84 -10.53 -13.53 -10.83
C ALA A 84 -11.33 -13.48 -9.51
N ASP A 85 -12.66 -13.31 -9.59
CA ASP A 85 -13.53 -13.30 -8.41
C ASP A 85 -13.48 -14.64 -7.67
N TYR A 86 -13.44 -15.77 -8.38
CA TYR A 86 -13.27 -17.09 -7.77
C TYR A 86 -11.90 -17.26 -7.12
N LEU A 87 -10.81 -16.91 -7.81
CA LEU A 87 -9.45 -17.04 -7.26
C LEU A 87 -9.29 -16.18 -6.00
N VAL A 88 -9.82 -14.96 -6.06
CA VAL A 88 -9.79 -13.99 -4.97
C VAL A 88 -10.82 -14.27 -3.89
N ALA A 89 -11.88 -15.05 -4.11
CA ALA A 89 -12.80 -15.48 -3.05
C ALA A 89 -12.33 -16.80 -2.41
N ARG A 90 -11.95 -17.79 -3.21
CA ARG A 90 -11.64 -19.14 -2.73
C ARG A 90 -10.23 -19.31 -2.15
N ARG A 91 -9.25 -18.51 -2.61
CA ARG A 91 -7.79 -18.71 -2.36
C ARG A 91 -7.35 -20.17 -2.57
N PRO A 92 -7.56 -20.75 -3.75
CA PRO A 92 -7.05 -22.08 -4.01
C PRO A 92 -5.52 -22.06 -3.86
N ARG A 93 -4.97 -23.13 -3.27
CA ARG A 93 -3.53 -23.33 -3.10
C ARG A 93 -2.91 -23.86 -4.41
N LEU A 94 -3.07 -23.12 -5.49
CA LEU A 94 -2.61 -23.50 -6.84
C LEU A 94 -1.10 -23.69 -6.90
N GLY A 95 -0.32 -22.97 -6.09
CA GLY A 95 1.13 -23.15 -6.02
C GLY A 95 1.55 -24.58 -5.63
N ILE A 96 0.75 -25.30 -4.84
CA ILE A 96 1.03 -26.70 -4.49
C ILE A 96 0.86 -27.61 -5.71
N VAL A 97 -0.12 -27.33 -6.57
CA VAL A 97 -0.35 -28.10 -7.79
C VAL A 97 0.71 -27.74 -8.82
N LEU A 98 1.00 -26.45 -8.99
CA LEU A 98 2.02 -25.94 -9.90
C LEU A 98 3.42 -26.49 -9.55
N ALA A 99 3.76 -26.60 -8.27
CA ALA A 99 5.05 -27.13 -7.84
C ALA A 99 5.26 -28.61 -8.24
N ARG A 100 4.17 -29.35 -8.45
CA ARG A 100 4.20 -30.76 -8.88
C ARG A 100 4.25 -30.91 -10.39
N THR A 101 3.66 -29.98 -11.12
CA THR A 101 3.74 -29.95 -12.59
C THR A 101 5.06 -29.37 -13.06
N GLU A 102 5.61 -28.39 -12.31
CA GLU A 102 6.81 -27.63 -12.62
C GLU A 102 7.81 -27.64 -11.45
N PRO A 103 8.39 -28.81 -11.10
CA PRO A 103 9.26 -28.95 -9.92
C PRO A 103 10.57 -28.15 -10.04
N GLU A 104 11.18 -28.10 -11.22
CA GLU A 104 12.42 -27.35 -11.44
C GLU A 104 12.20 -25.85 -11.29
N LEU A 105 11.13 -25.33 -11.88
CA LEU A 105 10.74 -23.93 -11.70
C LEU A 105 10.47 -23.62 -10.23
N HIS A 106 9.80 -24.53 -9.52
CA HIS A 106 9.53 -24.35 -8.10
C HIS A 106 10.81 -24.22 -7.28
N LEU A 107 11.79 -25.11 -7.50
CA LEU A 107 13.07 -25.05 -6.80
C LEU A 107 13.80 -23.75 -7.09
N ARG A 108 13.94 -23.38 -8.38
CA ARG A 108 14.56 -22.12 -8.79
C ARG A 108 13.86 -20.91 -8.17
N PHE A 109 12.53 -20.86 -8.23
CA PHE A 109 11.74 -19.76 -7.66
C PHE A 109 11.97 -19.61 -6.16
N MET A 110 11.99 -20.73 -5.43
CA MET A 110 12.18 -20.72 -3.98
C MET A 110 13.58 -20.32 -3.58
N GLU A 111 14.60 -20.75 -4.32
CA GLU A 111 15.97 -20.32 -4.14
C GLU A 111 16.11 -18.81 -4.40
N THR A 112 15.60 -18.32 -5.54
CA THR A 112 15.59 -16.89 -5.87
C THR A 112 14.89 -16.07 -4.80
N ALA A 113 13.72 -16.50 -4.32
CA ALA A 113 12.99 -15.79 -3.28
C ALA A 113 13.78 -15.69 -1.96
N ARG A 114 14.50 -16.75 -1.57
CA ARG A 114 15.37 -16.74 -0.38
C ARG A 114 16.56 -15.80 -0.55
N THR A 115 17.18 -15.78 -1.72
CA THR A 115 18.27 -14.85 -2.06
C THR A 115 17.82 -13.38 -1.95
N LEU A 116 16.56 -13.09 -2.29
CA LEU A 116 15.94 -11.78 -2.10
C LEU A 116 15.54 -11.47 -0.64
N GLY A 117 15.80 -12.39 0.30
CA GLY A 117 15.52 -12.23 1.73
C GLY A 117 14.07 -12.55 2.13
N PHE A 118 13.26 -13.16 1.25
CA PHE A 118 11.91 -13.57 1.62
C PHE A 118 11.92 -14.84 2.48
N ARG A 119 11.06 -14.85 3.51
CA ARG A 119 10.77 -16.08 4.27
C ARG A 119 10.03 -17.08 3.38
N ASP A 120 10.25 -18.37 3.60
CA ASP A 120 9.60 -19.46 2.86
C ASP A 120 8.07 -19.35 2.81
N THR A 121 7.43 -18.89 3.89
CA THR A 121 5.98 -18.68 3.93
C THR A 121 5.50 -17.59 2.96
N VAL A 122 6.31 -16.53 2.80
CA VAL A 122 6.03 -15.45 1.85
C VAL A 122 6.33 -15.94 0.43
N ALA A 123 7.44 -16.65 0.21
CA ALA A 123 7.78 -17.23 -1.09
C ALA A 123 6.71 -18.23 -1.57
N MET A 124 6.17 -19.08 -0.68
CA MET A 124 5.02 -19.94 -0.97
C MET A 124 3.78 -19.16 -1.37
N THR A 125 3.51 -18.03 -0.73
CA THR A 125 2.38 -17.17 -1.07
C THR A 125 2.57 -16.56 -2.47
N GLN A 126 3.79 -16.14 -2.80
CA GLN A 126 4.13 -15.63 -4.13
C GLN A 126 3.98 -16.72 -5.19
N PHE A 127 4.55 -17.91 -4.96
CA PHE A 127 4.42 -19.04 -5.89
C PHE A 127 2.96 -19.48 -6.07
N ASN A 128 2.15 -19.36 -5.01
CA ASN A 128 0.72 -19.58 -5.12
C ASN A 128 0.01 -18.54 -6.02
N LEU A 129 0.43 -17.28 -5.96
CA LEU A 129 -0.06 -16.23 -6.85
C LEU A 129 0.40 -16.47 -8.30
N LEU A 130 1.62 -16.98 -8.53
CA LEU A 130 2.03 -17.42 -9.88
C LEU A 130 1.03 -18.45 -10.44
N GLY A 131 0.62 -19.43 -9.63
CA GLY A 131 -0.45 -20.37 -10.00
C GLY A 131 -1.80 -19.70 -10.30
N HIS A 132 -2.09 -18.54 -9.71
CA HIS A 132 -3.30 -17.75 -10.05
C HIS A 132 -3.18 -17.11 -11.44
N PHE A 133 -1.99 -16.62 -11.82
CA PHE A 133 -1.76 -16.10 -13.18
C PHE A 133 -1.86 -17.21 -14.23
N VAL A 134 -1.21 -18.36 -14.00
CA VAL A 134 -1.34 -19.55 -14.86
C VAL A 134 -2.81 -19.93 -15.06
N ALA A 135 -3.59 -19.93 -13.98
CA ALA A 135 -5.01 -20.25 -14.04
C ALA A 135 -5.86 -19.19 -14.78
N LEU A 136 -5.56 -17.90 -14.63
CA LEU A 136 -6.31 -16.81 -15.28
C LEU A 136 -6.16 -16.84 -16.80
N PHE A 137 -4.96 -17.14 -17.29
CA PHE A 137 -4.63 -17.06 -18.72
C PHE A 137 -4.55 -18.43 -19.40
N ALA A 138 -4.63 -19.53 -18.66
CA ALA A 138 -4.44 -20.91 -19.13
C ALA A 138 -3.13 -21.13 -19.90
N ASN A 139 -2.09 -20.37 -19.57
CA ASN A 139 -0.77 -20.46 -20.18
C ASN A 139 0.25 -21.00 -19.17
N GLN A 140 1.32 -21.60 -19.66
CA GLN A 140 2.44 -22.01 -18.81
C GLN A 140 3.19 -20.81 -18.23
N PRO A 141 3.87 -20.95 -17.08
CA PRO A 141 4.59 -19.84 -16.45
C PRO A 141 5.55 -19.08 -17.39
N HIS A 142 6.20 -19.78 -18.31
CA HIS A 142 7.17 -19.22 -19.26
C HIS A 142 6.52 -18.60 -20.52
N GLU A 143 5.23 -18.85 -20.76
CA GLU A 143 4.47 -18.27 -21.88
C GLU A 143 3.80 -16.95 -21.50
N LEU A 144 3.74 -16.64 -20.21
CA LEU A 144 3.12 -15.42 -19.69
C LEU A 144 3.97 -14.19 -20.04
N GLN A 145 3.35 -13.26 -20.74
CA GLN A 145 3.98 -12.02 -21.18
C GLN A 145 3.70 -10.88 -20.20
N GLN A 146 4.41 -9.76 -20.37
CA GLN A 146 4.21 -8.56 -19.55
C GLN A 146 2.77 -8.07 -19.50
N ARG A 147 2.04 -8.16 -20.63
CA ARG A 147 0.61 -7.83 -20.70
C ARG A 147 -0.24 -8.69 -19.79
N ASP A 148 0.10 -9.96 -19.61
CA ASP A 148 -0.65 -10.92 -18.79
C ASP A 148 -0.39 -10.65 -17.30
N TRP A 149 0.84 -10.29 -16.94
CA TRP A 149 1.17 -9.84 -15.58
C TRP A 149 0.39 -8.57 -15.19
N ASP A 150 0.32 -7.61 -16.10
CA ASP A 150 -0.38 -6.34 -15.89
C ASP A 150 -1.89 -6.51 -15.78
N GLU A 151 -2.46 -7.28 -16.70
CA GLU A 151 -3.90 -7.55 -16.74
C GLU A 151 -4.32 -8.43 -15.55
N GLY A 152 -3.55 -9.47 -15.22
CA GLY A 152 -3.86 -10.36 -14.10
C GLY A 152 -3.79 -9.61 -12.76
N ARG A 153 -2.80 -8.73 -12.57
CA ARG A 153 -2.75 -7.81 -11.42
C ARG A 153 -4.03 -6.96 -11.34
N ARG A 154 -4.46 -6.36 -12.46
CA ARG A 154 -5.66 -5.52 -12.52
C ARG A 154 -6.91 -6.32 -12.13
N LEU A 155 -7.13 -7.46 -12.78
CA LEU A 155 -8.29 -8.32 -12.54
C LEU A 155 -8.37 -8.81 -11.08
N LEU A 156 -7.25 -9.26 -10.51
CA LEU A 156 -7.19 -9.74 -9.12
C LEU A 156 -7.42 -8.60 -8.10
N LEU A 157 -6.90 -7.40 -8.34
CA LEU A 157 -7.11 -6.26 -7.47
C LEU A 157 -8.54 -5.71 -7.57
N ASP A 158 -9.12 -5.67 -8.77
CA ASP A 158 -10.52 -5.28 -8.98
C ASP A 158 -11.47 -6.26 -8.29
N ALA A 159 -11.24 -7.56 -8.42
CA ALA A 159 -11.97 -8.60 -7.69
C ALA A 159 -11.86 -8.44 -6.17
N ALA A 160 -10.65 -8.14 -5.66
CA ALA A 160 -10.43 -7.94 -4.24
C ALA A 160 -11.16 -6.72 -3.66
N ARG A 161 -11.40 -5.68 -4.48
CA ARG A 161 -12.21 -4.52 -4.08
C ARG A 161 -13.70 -4.83 -3.98
N ARG A 162 -14.21 -5.76 -4.81
CA ARG A 162 -15.62 -6.18 -4.79
C ARG A 162 -15.96 -7.11 -3.62
N ILE A 163 -15.02 -7.92 -3.15
CA ILE A 163 -15.29 -8.98 -2.15
C ILE A 163 -15.04 -8.47 -0.71
N PRO A 164 -16.09 -8.37 0.14
CA PRO A 164 -16.01 -7.77 1.47
C PRO A 164 -15.39 -8.73 2.50
N ASN A 165 -14.05 -8.85 2.51
CA ASN A 165 -13.25 -9.29 3.67
C ASN A 165 -11.73 -9.31 3.43
N ARG A 166 -11.24 -8.66 2.36
CA ARG A 166 -9.89 -8.95 1.85
C ARG A 166 -9.05 -7.70 1.70
N GLY A 167 -7.95 -7.68 2.44
CA GLY A 167 -6.97 -6.61 2.36
C GLY A 167 -6.36 -6.54 0.96
N VAL A 168 -6.96 -5.70 0.11
CA VAL A 168 -6.41 -5.28 -1.20
C VAL A 168 -4.95 -4.87 -1.05
N LYS A 169 -4.61 -4.24 0.08
CA LYS A 169 -3.24 -3.91 0.46
C LYS A 169 -2.33 -5.13 0.58
N ALA A 170 -2.76 -6.19 1.27
CA ALA A 170 -1.97 -7.42 1.42
C ALA A 170 -1.77 -8.13 0.08
N LEU A 171 -2.81 -8.21 -0.75
CA LEU A 171 -2.72 -8.76 -2.11
C LEU A 171 -1.79 -7.92 -2.99
N SER A 172 -1.92 -6.60 -2.97
CA SER A 172 -1.03 -5.69 -3.71
C SER A 172 0.43 -5.82 -3.29
N THR A 173 0.72 -6.00 -2.00
CA THR A 173 2.08 -6.25 -1.51
C THR A 173 2.58 -7.61 -2.00
N ALA A 174 1.76 -8.66 -1.93
CA ALA A 174 2.15 -10.00 -2.38
C ALA A 174 2.40 -10.06 -3.90
N LEU A 175 1.60 -9.34 -4.71
CA LEU A 175 1.82 -9.20 -6.15
C LEU A 175 3.11 -8.45 -6.47
N PHE A 176 3.43 -7.38 -5.73
CA PHE A 176 4.70 -6.67 -5.88
C PHE A 176 5.90 -7.57 -5.55
N ASN A 177 5.81 -8.35 -4.47
CA ASN A 177 6.87 -9.29 -4.10
C ASN A 177 7.03 -10.38 -5.16
N LEU A 178 5.92 -10.94 -5.66
CA LEU A 178 5.94 -11.91 -6.75
C LEU A 178 6.67 -11.36 -7.99
N GLU A 179 6.33 -10.16 -8.45
CA GLU A 179 7.00 -9.53 -9.61
C GLU A 179 8.51 -9.40 -9.40
N ALA A 180 8.95 -9.10 -8.16
CA ALA A 180 10.38 -9.05 -7.85
C ALA A 180 11.04 -10.42 -8.03
N THR A 181 10.43 -11.49 -7.50
CA THR A 181 10.96 -12.84 -7.68
C THR A 181 10.89 -13.29 -9.14
N LEU A 182 9.84 -12.95 -9.88
CA LEU A 182 9.71 -13.31 -11.31
C LEU A 182 10.81 -12.66 -12.16
N PHE A 183 11.15 -11.39 -11.90
CA PHE A 183 12.24 -10.70 -12.57
C PHE A 183 13.58 -11.43 -12.37
N HIS A 184 13.88 -11.82 -11.14
CA HIS A 184 15.10 -12.57 -10.83
C HIS A 184 15.05 -14.06 -11.22
N CYS A 185 13.88 -14.59 -11.58
CA CYS A 185 13.72 -15.93 -12.15
C CYS A 185 13.74 -15.92 -13.69
N GLU A 186 13.99 -14.76 -14.31
CA GLU A 186 14.00 -14.58 -15.78
C GLU A 186 12.65 -14.94 -16.44
N LEU A 187 11.55 -14.83 -15.69
CA LEU A 187 10.18 -14.97 -16.22
C LEU A 187 9.61 -13.64 -16.71
N THR A 188 10.27 -12.53 -16.40
CA THR A 188 9.97 -11.20 -16.94
C THR A 188 11.23 -10.35 -16.97
N ASP A 189 11.40 -9.55 -18.01
CA ASP A 189 12.51 -8.60 -18.13
C ASP A 189 12.18 -7.24 -17.47
N GLN A 190 10.97 -7.08 -16.92
CA GLN A 190 10.54 -5.83 -16.31
C GLN A 190 10.75 -5.84 -14.80
N LEU A 191 11.47 -4.84 -14.30
CA LEU A 191 11.59 -4.60 -12.87
C LEU A 191 10.22 -4.37 -12.21
N PRO A 192 9.98 -4.91 -10.99
CA PRO A 192 8.74 -4.70 -10.26
C PRO A 192 8.53 -3.21 -10.02
N ARG A 193 7.49 -2.64 -10.62
CA ARG A 193 7.16 -1.23 -10.40
C ARG A 193 6.26 -1.15 -9.18
N ARG A 194 6.67 -0.36 -8.19
CA ARG A 194 5.78 -0.03 -7.06
C ARG A 194 4.66 0.86 -7.58
N ARG A 195 3.59 0.22 -8.07
CA ARG A 195 2.34 0.88 -8.50
C ARG A 195 1.56 1.27 -7.26
N THR A 196 2.07 2.23 -6.47
CA THR A 196 1.16 3.07 -5.69
C THR A 196 0.16 3.64 -6.68
N PRO A 197 -1.15 3.73 -6.37
CA PRO A 197 -2.07 4.53 -7.17
C PRO A 197 -1.37 5.84 -7.43
N ASP A 198 -1.22 6.22 -8.70
CA ASP A 198 -0.44 7.40 -8.99
C ASP A 198 -1.11 8.55 -8.25
N ARG A 199 -0.41 9.06 -7.24
CA ARG A 199 -0.93 10.12 -6.41
C ARG A 199 -1.10 11.36 -7.28
N ALA A 200 -0.37 11.50 -8.39
CA ALA A 200 -0.65 12.52 -9.39
C ALA A 200 -1.97 12.25 -10.12
N ASP A 201 -2.21 11.07 -10.68
CA ASP A 201 -3.50 10.72 -11.31
C ASP A 201 -4.70 10.89 -10.37
N MET A 202 -4.61 10.45 -9.11
CA MET A 202 -5.69 10.62 -8.15
C MET A 202 -5.96 12.11 -7.88
N ARG A 203 -4.90 12.90 -7.67
CA ARG A 203 -5.02 14.35 -7.51
C ARG A 203 -5.62 15.00 -8.75
N ALA A 204 -5.22 14.58 -9.95
CA ALA A 204 -5.76 15.10 -11.21
C ALA A 204 -7.26 14.79 -11.35
N ARG A 205 -7.69 13.56 -11.04
CA ARG A 205 -9.13 13.17 -11.04
C ARG A 205 -9.93 13.93 -10.00
N GLU A 206 -9.35 14.19 -8.83
CA GLU A 206 -9.99 14.98 -7.78
C GLU A 206 -10.12 16.45 -8.19
N TRP A 207 -9.08 17.07 -8.75
CA TRP A 207 -9.16 18.42 -9.30
C TRP A 207 -10.15 18.52 -10.46
N ALA A 208 -10.26 17.49 -11.31
CA ALA A 208 -11.24 17.45 -12.40
C ALA A 208 -12.71 17.43 -11.92
N ARG A 209 -12.96 17.10 -10.65
CA ARG A 209 -14.29 17.15 -10.02
C ARG A 209 -14.62 18.51 -9.40
N VAL A 210 -13.63 19.40 -9.29
CA VAL A 210 -13.81 20.76 -8.78
C VAL A 210 -14.20 21.66 -9.97
N PRO A 211 -15.15 22.61 -9.79
CA PRO A 211 -15.47 23.59 -10.80
C PRO A 211 -14.21 24.30 -11.36
N ALA A 212 -14.11 24.39 -12.69
CA ALA A 212 -12.88 24.79 -13.37
C ALA A 212 -12.33 26.13 -12.86
N ARG A 213 -13.18 27.17 -12.79
CA ARG A 213 -12.78 28.50 -12.31
C ARG A 213 -12.28 28.48 -10.86
N MET A 214 -12.94 27.72 -9.98
CA MET A 214 -12.48 27.55 -8.60
C MET A 214 -11.11 26.84 -8.54
N ALA A 215 -10.93 25.78 -9.32
CA ALA A 215 -9.67 25.03 -9.40
C ALA A 215 -8.53 25.93 -9.91
N GLU A 216 -8.77 26.72 -10.95
CA GLU A 216 -7.80 27.68 -11.50
C GLU A 216 -7.36 28.71 -10.46
N THR A 217 -8.30 29.35 -9.75
CA THR A 217 -8.00 30.33 -8.69
C THR A 217 -7.15 29.69 -7.58
N MET A 218 -7.49 28.48 -7.13
CA MET A 218 -6.74 27.76 -6.11
C MET A 218 -5.35 27.34 -6.59
N GLN A 219 -5.22 26.87 -7.83
CA GLN A 219 -3.94 26.47 -8.42
C GLN A 219 -3.02 27.68 -8.62
N HIS A 220 -3.55 28.81 -9.07
CA HIS A 220 -2.79 30.06 -9.18
C HIS A 220 -2.25 30.48 -7.80
N TYR A 221 -3.09 30.46 -6.76
CA TYR A 221 -2.63 30.72 -5.38
C TYR A 221 -1.51 29.76 -4.94
N LEU A 222 -1.66 28.45 -5.21
CA LEU A 222 -0.67 27.44 -4.84
C LEU A 222 0.67 27.65 -5.56
N GLN A 223 0.64 28.06 -6.84
CA GLN A 223 1.83 28.41 -7.61
C GLN A 223 2.55 29.62 -7.00
N GLN A 224 1.80 30.67 -6.64
CA GLN A 224 2.36 31.88 -6.03
C GLN A 224 3.05 31.60 -4.69
N ILE A 225 2.42 30.84 -3.80
CA ILE A 225 3.03 30.51 -2.50
C ILE A 225 4.20 29.52 -2.61
N ALA A 226 4.30 28.78 -3.72
CA ALA A 226 5.43 27.87 -3.96
C ALA A 226 6.76 28.61 -4.15
N GLY A 227 6.73 29.88 -4.56
CA GLY A 227 7.92 30.73 -4.62
C GLY A 227 8.51 31.11 -3.24
N THR A 228 7.71 30.99 -2.16
CA THR A 228 8.11 31.47 -0.82
C THR A 228 8.09 30.40 0.26
N LEU A 229 7.30 29.34 0.11
CA LEU A 229 7.12 28.30 1.11
C LEU A 229 7.83 27.00 0.76
N ARG A 230 8.17 26.22 1.80
CA ARG A 230 8.75 24.89 1.65
C ARG A 230 7.79 23.95 0.89
N PRO A 231 8.29 23.02 0.05
CA PRO A 231 7.43 22.12 -0.73
C PRO A 231 6.42 21.30 0.10
N GLY A 232 6.79 20.91 1.32
CA GLY A 232 5.89 20.20 2.24
C GLY A 232 4.69 21.04 2.68
N THR A 233 4.89 22.35 2.88
CA THR A 233 3.83 23.29 3.26
C THR A 233 2.85 23.50 2.12
N VAL A 234 3.35 23.69 0.89
CA VAL A 234 2.53 23.83 -0.31
C VAL A 234 1.70 22.56 -0.56
N LYS A 235 2.30 21.37 -0.41
CA LYS A 235 1.56 20.10 -0.51
C LYS A 235 0.42 20.00 0.51
N ASN A 236 0.62 20.49 1.73
CA ASN A 236 -0.43 20.50 2.75
C ASN A 236 -1.51 21.55 2.45
N ALA A 237 -1.14 22.71 1.90
CA ALA A 237 -2.09 23.71 1.39
C ALA A 237 -2.93 23.15 0.24
N GLU A 238 -2.30 22.52 -0.75
CA GLU A 238 -2.97 21.88 -1.89
C GLU A 238 -3.99 20.84 -1.45
N LEU A 239 -3.58 19.93 -0.56
CA LEU A 239 -4.47 18.91 -0.01
C LEU A 239 -5.69 19.54 0.67
N THR A 240 -5.46 20.56 1.51
CA THR A 240 -6.53 21.22 2.26
C THR A 240 -7.51 21.93 1.34
N LEU A 241 -7.01 22.69 0.36
CA LEU A 241 -7.87 23.43 -0.58
C LEU A 241 -8.65 22.48 -1.48
N ARG A 242 -8.02 21.41 -1.97
CA ARG A 242 -8.71 20.39 -2.77
C ARG A 242 -9.80 19.67 -1.99
N GLU A 243 -9.52 19.26 -0.75
CA GLU A 243 -10.55 18.62 0.10
C GLU A 243 -11.72 19.58 0.39
N PHE A 244 -11.44 20.86 0.63
CA PHE A 244 -12.48 21.88 0.79
C PHE A 244 -13.31 22.06 -0.49
N ALA A 245 -12.66 22.24 -1.64
CA ALA A 245 -13.33 22.44 -2.92
C ALA A 245 -14.19 21.25 -3.33
N LEU A 246 -13.71 20.02 -3.11
CA LEU A 246 -14.47 18.80 -3.36
C LEU A 246 -15.72 18.72 -2.48
N LEU A 247 -15.64 19.13 -1.21
CA LEU A 247 -16.80 19.15 -0.32
C LEU A 247 -17.84 20.16 -0.81
N VAL A 248 -17.40 21.37 -1.17
CA VAL A 248 -18.29 22.41 -1.70
C VAL A 248 -18.97 21.94 -2.99
N ALA A 249 -18.20 21.40 -3.94
CA ALA A 249 -18.74 20.90 -5.20
C ALA A 249 -19.73 19.74 -5.02
N ALA A 250 -19.55 18.93 -3.97
CA ALA A 250 -20.45 17.81 -3.68
C ALA A 250 -21.77 18.25 -3.02
N GLU A 251 -21.76 19.32 -2.21
CA GLU A 251 -22.93 19.74 -1.43
C GLU A 251 -23.69 20.93 -2.04
N ASP A 252 -23.03 21.77 -2.84
CA ASP A 252 -23.63 22.92 -3.52
C ASP A 252 -23.12 23.03 -4.96
N ALA A 253 -23.83 22.36 -5.88
CA ALA A 253 -23.49 22.33 -7.31
C ALA A 253 -23.67 23.69 -8.01
N ALA A 254 -24.34 24.66 -7.38
CA ALA A 254 -24.50 26.00 -7.94
C ALA A 254 -23.22 26.85 -7.79
N VAL A 255 -22.29 26.46 -6.92
CA VAL A 255 -21.04 27.18 -6.70
C VAL A 255 -20.02 26.76 -7.74
N SER A 256 -19.69 27.67 -8.64
CA SER A 256 -18.78 27.47 -9.78
C SER A 256 -17.41 28.15 -9.59
N CYS A 257 -17.33 29.15 -8.71
CA CYS A 257 -16.12 29.93 -8.50
C CYS A 257 -15.91 30.32 -7.02
N VAL A 258 -14.75 30.89 -6.70
CA VAL A 258 -14.41 31.25 -5.31
C VAL A 258 -15.24 32.43 -4.82
N ALA A 259 -15.60 33.38 -5.70
CA ALA A 259 -16.41 34.54 -5.34
C ALA A 259 -17.82 34.17 -4.82
N GLU A 260 -18.34 33.02 -5.23
CA GLU A 260 -19.65 32.50 -4.82
C GLU A 260 -19.63 31.75 -3.48
N LEU A 261 -18.43 31.58 -2.89
CA LEU A 261 -18.33 30.95 -1.57
C LEU A 261 -19.06 31.79 -0.52
N LYS A 262 -19.92 31.10 0.22
CA LYS A 262 -20.68 31.65 1.33
C LYS A 262 -20.16 31.11 2.65
N ARG A 263 -20.51 31.81 3.72
CA ARG A 263 -20.18 31.45 5.08
C ARG A 263 -20.54 29.99 5.43
N ARG A 264 -21.71 29.54 5.01
CA ARG A 264 -22.20 28.15 5.21
C ARG A 264 -21.22 27.08 4.73
N HIS A 265 -20.43 27.34 3.67
CA HIS A 265 -19.47 26.37 3.14
C HIS A 265 -18.29 26.16 4.08
N VAL A 266 -17.83 27.23 4.74
CA VAL A 266 -16.76 27.16 5.75
C VAL A 266 -17.25 26.45 7.01
N GLU A 267 -18.46 26.77 7.48
CA GLU A 267 -19.08 26.14 8.65
C GLU A 267 -19.24 24.64 8.43
N ARG A 268 -19.73 24.28 7.25
CA ARG A 268 -19.89 22.89 6.86
C ARG A 268 -18.56 22.15 6.73
N TYR A 269 -17.54 22.79 6.16
CA TYR A 269 -16.19 22.21 6.12
C TYR A 269 -15.62 21.97 7.52
N ARG A 270 -15.77 22.93 8.43
CA ARG A 270 -15.37 22.77 9.83
C ARG A 270 -16.09 21.57 10.47
N GLN A 271 -17.40 21.46 10.31
CA GLN A 271 -18.19 20.35 10.84
C GLN A 271 -17.72 19.01 10.26
N TRP A 272 -17.56 18.94 8.93
CA TRP A 272 -17.07 17.74 8.25
C TRP A 272 -15.68 17.30 8.74
N LEU A 273 -14.78 18.25 9.04
CA LEU A 273 -13.47 17.95 9.62
C LEU A 273 -13.57 17.35 11.04
N LEU A 274 -14.59 17.71 11.82
CA LEU A 274 -14.81 17.16 13.16
C LEU A 274 -15.46 15.78 13.12
N GLU A 275 -16.33 15.53 12.12
CA GLU A 275 -17.05 14.26 11.94
C GLU A 275 -16.18 13.16 11.32
N ARG A 276 -15.23 13.53 10.46
CA ARG A 276 -14.45 12.54 9.70
C ARG A 276 -13.42 11.81 10.58
N PRO A 277 -13.20 10.51 10.33
CA PRO A 277 -12.12 9.79 10.98
C PRO A 277 -10.76 10.20 10.43
N ALA A 278 -9.75 10.21 11.30
CA ALA A 278 -8.35 10.31 10.92
C ALA A 278 -7.88 9.02 10.20
N ALA A 279 -6.79 9.12 9.43
CA ALA A 279 -6.26 7.98 8.68
C ALA A 279 -5.86 6.77 9.54
N ARG A 280 -5.61 6.97 10.84
CA ARG A 280 -5.26 5.93 11.82
C ARG A 280 -6.45 5.53 12.72
N GLY A 281 -7.67 5.96 12.38
CA GLY A 281 -8.86 5.81 13.22
C GLY A 281 -9.01 6.95 14.24
N GLY A 282 -10.21 7.06 14.82
CA GLY A 282 -10.58 8.14 15.76
C GLY A 282 -10.81 9.50 15.08
N PRO A 283 -11.24 10.53 15.84
CA PRO A 283 -11.48 11.88 15.30
C PRO A 283 -10.18 12.60 14.92
N LEU A 284 -10.27 13.59 14.02
CA LEU A 284 -9.12 14.46 13.73
C LEU A 284 -8.70 15.27 14.96
N HIS A 285 -7.40 15.33 15.21
CA HIS A 285 -6.85 16.16 16.28
C HIS A 285 -7.19 17.65 16.06
N ARG A 286 -7.55 18.39 17.13
CA ARG A 286 -7.97 19.81 17.05
C ARG A 286 -6.95 20.70 16.34
N HIS A 287 -5.66 20.48 16.59
CA HIS A 287 -4.56 21.14 15.86
C HIS A 287 -4.62 20.91 14.33
N THR A 288 -5.01 19.73 13.86
CA THR A 288 -5.14 19.44 12.41
C THR A 288 -6.32 20.20 11.83
N VAL A 289 -7.45 20.28 12.55
CA VAL A 289 -8.61 21.08 12.16
C VAL A 289 -8.23 22.56 12.09
N ARG A 290 -7.53 23.08 13.10
CA ARG A 290 -7.00 24.46 13.15
C ARG A 290 -6.06 24.75 11.98
N ASP A 291 -5.13 23.84 11.67
CA ASP A 291 -4.18 23.97 10.55
C ASP A 291 -4.89 24.05 9.20
N ARG A 292 -5.90 23.19 8.99
CA ARG A 292 -6.71 23.17 7.76
C ARG A 292 -7.54 24.45 7.60
N LEU A 293 -8.24 24.89 8.64
CA LEU A 293 -8.98 26.15 8.61
C LEU A 293 -8.05 27.36 8.40
N SER A 294 -6.83 27.31 8.96
CA SER A 294 -5.83 28.38 8.82
C SER A 294 -5.36 28.52 7.37
N LYS A 295 -5.23 27.39 6.63
CA LYS A 295 -4.90 27.40 5.21
C LYS A 295 -6.02 27.96 4.34
N VAL A 296 -7.28 27.59 4.63
CA VAL A 296 -8.45 28.17 3.95
C VAL A 296 -8.52 29.68 4.20
N ARG A 297 -8.36 30.12 5.46
CA ARG A 297 -8.31 31.55 5.80
C ARG A 297 -7.18 32.28 5.09
N GLY A 298 -5.98 31.69 5.09
CA GLY A 298 -4.79 32.25 4.44
C GLY A 298 -4.98 32.41 2.93
N PHE A 299 -5.57 31.42 2.27
CA PHE A 299 -5.96 31.48 0.86
C PHE A 299 -6.92 32.63 0.58
N LEU A 300 -8.06 32.68 1.29
CA LEU A 300 -9.09 33.71 1.04
C LEU A 300 -8.58 35.13 1.32
N ARG A 301 -7.79 35.31 2.40
CA ARG A 301 -7.15 36.60 2.70
C ARG A 301 -6.17 37.01 1.61
N ARG A 302 -5.46 36.06 1.01
CA ARG A 302 -4.48 36.36 -0.02
C ARG A 302 -5.14 36.76 -1.34
N LEU A 303 -6.29 36.19 -1.67
CA LEU A 303 -7.10 36.64 -2.82
C LEU A 303 -7.59 38.08 -2.64
N ASP A 304 -7.98 38.44 -1.41
CA ASP A 304 -8.38 39.80 -1.07
C ASP A 304 -7.20 40.78 -1.19
N GLU A 305 -6.04 40.42 -0.64
CA GLU A 305 -4.82 41.22 -0.71
C GLU A 305 -4.30 41.44 -2.15
N TRP A 306 -4.50 40.46 -3.03
CA TRP A 306 -4.14 40.55 -4.44
C TRP A 306 -5.22 41.17 -5.32
N ASP A 307 -6.34 41.60 -4.73
CA ASP A 307 -7.54 42.08 -5.43
C ASP A 307 -7.94 41.16 -6.61
N THR A 308 -7.90 39.84 -6.37
CA THR A 308 -8.24 38.86 -7.40
C THR A 308 -9.73 38.97 -7.74
N ALA A 309 -10.09 39.02 -9.02
CA ALA A 309 -11.49 39.16 -9.46
C ALA A 309 -12.44 38.05 -8.93
N ASP A 310 -11.91 36.88 -8.59
CA ASP A 310 -12.64 35.75 -8.01
C ASP A 310 -12.64 35.75 -6.46
N ARG A 311 -12.32 36.87 -5.80
CA ARG A 311 -12.36 36.94 -4.33
C ARG A 311 -13.81 36.96 -3.82
N PRO A 312 -14.12 36.31 -2.68
CA PRO A 312 -15.43 36.48 -2.05
C PRO A 312 -15.63 37.94 -1.62
N PRO A 313 -16.87 38.48 -1.67
CA PRO A 313 -17.13 39.88 -1.34
C PRO A 313 -17.02 40.19 0.17
N ARG A 314 -16.89 39.17 1.02
CA ARG A 314 -16.84 39.28 2.48
C ARG A 314 -15.89 38.26 3.07
N GLN A 315 -15.36 38.56 4.26
CA GLN A 315 -14.61 37.59 5.05
C GLN A 315 -15.50 36.39 5.42
N LEU A 316 -15.00 35.17 5.18
CA LEU A 316 -15.75 33.92 5.41
C LEU A 316 -15.25 33.09 6.60
N VAL A 317 -14.01 33.31 7.04
CA VAL A 317 -13.38 32.59 8.15
C VAL A 317 -13.02 33.57 9.26
N PHE A 318 -13.58 33.36 10.45
CA PHE A 318 -13.43 34.22 11.61
C PHE A 318 -12.59 33.55 12.70
N ASP A 319 -12.13 34.32 13.69
CA ASP A 319 -11.37 33.74 14.81
C ASP A 319 -12.18 32.75 15.65
N SER A 320 -13.51 32.92 15.70
CA SER A 320 -14.44 31.98 16.35
C SER A 320 -14.55 30.61 15.65
N ASP A 321 -14.01 30.49 14.43
CA ASP A 321 -14.00 29.21 13.70
C ASP A 321 -12.96 28.23 14.23
N PHE A 322 -11.91 28.74 14.87
CA PHE A 322 -10.82 27.90 15.31
C PHE A 322 -11.21 27.15 16.58
N PRO A 323 -10.92 25.84 16.65
CA PRO A 323 -11.09 25.13 17.92
C PRO A 323 -10.18 25.76 18.97
N ILE A 324 -10.68 25.79 20.21
CA ILE A 324 -9.87 26.15 21.38
C ILE A 324 -8.63 25.25 21.37
N ALA A 325 -7.46 25.87 21.41
CA ALA A 325 -6.21 25.13 21.40
C ALA A 325 -6.12 24.33 22.70
N ASP A 326 -5.85 23.04 22.59
CA ASP A 326 -5.46 22.27 23.76
C ASP A 326 -4.09 22.80 24.20
N GLU A 327 -3.93 23.08 25.50
CA GLU A 327 -2.62 23.44 26.04
C GLU A 327 -1.64 22.30 25.74
N PRO A 328 -0.54 22.57 25.00
CA PRO A 328 0.40 21.53 24.69
C PRO A 328 1.04 21.07 25.99
N LEU A 329 0.77 19.83 26.38
CA LEU A 329 1.54 19.16 27.43
C LEU A 329 3.04 19.37 27.14
N PRO A 330 3.84 19.75 28.14
CA PRO A 330 5.29 19.88 27.97
C PRO A 330 5.84 18.59 27.36
N ARG A 331 6.38 18.69 26.14
CA ARG A 331 6.93 17.55 25.39
C ARG A 331 8.39 17.27 25.73
N PHE A 332 8.94 17.96 26.72
CA PHE A 332 10.30 17.76 27.17
C PHE A 332 10.30 16.70 28.27
N LEU A 333 11.15 15.70 28.10
CA LEU A 333 11.53 14.84 29.21
C LEU A 333 12.25 15.73 30.23
N ASP A 334 11.90 15.60 31.51
CA ASP A 334 12.73 16.16 32.56
C ASP A 334 14.10 15.45 32.58
N ASP A 335 15.08 16.04 33.26
CA ASP A 335 16.45 15.52 33.28
C ASP A 335 16.52 14.09 33.82
N ALA A 336 15.62 13.72 34.74
CA ALA A 336 15.56 12.38 35.32
C ALA A 336 15.03 11.35 34.30
N ALA A 337 13.99 11.69 33.53
CA ALA A 337 13.41 10.87 32.49
C ALA A 337 14.35 10.78 31.27
N ALA A 338 15.05 11.87 30.94
CA ALA A 338 16.09 11.88 29.91
C ALA A 338 17.27 10.97 30.32
N ALA A 339 17.75 11.06 31.56
CA ALA A 339 18.82 10.20 32.07
C ALA A 339 18.42 8.71 32.07
N LYS A 340 17.16 8.40 32.44
CA LYS A 340 16.62 7.03 32.35
C LYS A 340 16.56 6.52 30.92
N LEU A 341 16.09 7.34 29.98
CA LEU A 341 16.04 6.98 28.55
C LEU A 341 17.44 6.72 27.98
N LEU A 342 18.41 7.59 28.27
CA LEU A 342 19.80 7.44 27.82
C LEU A 342 20.48 6.21 28.45
N SER A 343 20.21 5.92 29.72
CA SER A 343 20.70 4.71 30.40
C SER A 343 20.12 3.43 29.80
N ALA A 344 18.83 3.43 29.48
CA ALA A 344 18.17 2.31 28.81
C ALA A 344 18.70 2.10 27.38
N ALA A 345 18.86 3.18 26.62
CA ALA A 345 19.39 3.13 25.25
C ALA A 345 20.84 2.59 25.18
N ARG A 346 21.68 2.91 26.18
CA ARG A 346 23.06 2.38 26.26
C ARG A 346 23.15 0.88 26.58
N LYS A 347 22.10 0.31 27.17
CA LYS A 347 22.05 -1.11 27.54
C LYS A 347 21.44 -1.99 26.43
N ASP A 348 20.95 -1.39 25.35
CA ASP A 348 20.39 -2.10 24.19
C ASP A 348 21.54 -2.61 23.28
N PRO A 349 21.64 -3.93 23.01
CA PRO A 349 22.71 -4.49 22.18
C PRO A 349 22.56 -4.20 20.68
N ASP A 350 21.41 -3.70 20.20
CA ASP A 350 21.19 -3.39 18.78
C ASP A 350 21.48 -1.90 18.47
N PRO A 351 22.53 -1.58 17.70
CA PRO A 351 22.87 -0.20 17.33
C PRO A 351 21.83 0.48 16.42
N TYR A 352 20.82 -0.25 15.93
CA TYR A 352 19.71 0.27 15.12
C TYR A 352 18.32 0.07 15.75
N SER A 353 18.27 -0.33 17.02
CA SER A 353 17.04 -0.36 17.79
C SER A 353 16.40 1.05 17.76
N PRO A 354 15.07 1.19 17.59
CA PRO A 354 14.40 2.49 17.43
C PRO A 354 14.57 3.45 18.63
N ALA A 355 15.17 2.98 19.73
CA ALA A 355 15.59 3.77 20.88
C ALA A 355 16.88 4.59 20.64
N TRP A 356 17.62 4.36 19.54
CA TRP A 356 18.77 5.17 19.17
C TRP A 356 18.40 6.21 18.10
N PRO A 357 17.95 7.42 18.46
CA PRO A 357 17.89 8.49 17.49
C PRO A 357 19.33 8.87 17.13
N SER A 358 19.73 8.62 15.89
CA SER A 358 20.91 9.21 15.22
C SER A 358 20.85 10.76 15.12
N LYS A 359 20.07 11.40 16.00
CA LYS A 359 19.76 12.83 16.05
C LYS A 359 20.00 13.47 17.41
N PHE A 360 20.38 12.72 18.45
CA PHE A 360 20.81 13.30 19.72
C PHE A 360 22.33 13.40 19.77
N SER A 361 22.87 14.42 19.09
CA SER A 361 24.18 14.96 19.48
C SER A 361 23.91 15.97 20.61
N PRO A 362 24.56 15.89 21.79
CA PRO A 362 24.26 16.78 22.92
C PRO A 362 24.69 18.24 22.70
N ALA A 363 25.33 18.54 21.57
CA ALA A 363 25.80 19.87 21.26
C ALA A 363 24.75 20.64 20.46
N LEU A 364 24.01 21.50 21.18
CA LEU A 364 23.19 22.62 20.71
C LEU A 364 21.93 22.23 19.91
N GLY A 365 20.77 22.72 20.36
CA GLY A 365 19.43 22.46 19.81
C GLY A 365 19.27 22.77 18.32
N CYS A 366 19.77 21.88 17.47
CA CYS A 366 19.65 21.96 16.02
C CYS A 366 18.54 21.04 15.50
N ASP A 367 17.74 21.60 14.61
CA ASP A 367 16.62 20.95 13.94
C ASP A 367 17.05 19.65 13.23
N ALA A 368 16.22 18.60 13.36
CA ALA A 368 16.47 17.25 12.86
C ALA A 368 16.70 17.13 11.33
N ALA A 369 16.38 18.18 10.57
CA ALA A 369 16.61 18.29 9.13
C ALA A 369 17.95 18.96 8.77
N ARG A 370 18.56 19.71 9.70
CA ARG A 370 19.88 20.33 9.52
C ARG A 370 21.03 19.35 9.78
N CYS A 371 20.87 18.45 10.76
CA CYS A 371 21.91 17.49 11.13
C CYS A 371 22.26 16.48 10.03
N SER A 372 21.34 16.16 9.12
CA SER A 372 21.57 15.23 8.00
C SER A 372 22.37 15.82 6.84
N ALA A 373 22.66 17.13 6.85
CA ALA A 373 23.37 17.82 5.77
C ALA A 373 24.84 18.13 6.09
N SER A 374 25.36 17.71 7.25
CA SER A 374 26.74 18.01 7.68
C SER A 374 27.76 17.01 7.08
N PRO A 375 28.84 17.44 6.41
CA PRO A 375 29.78 16.53 5.71
C PRO A 375 30.77 15.76 6.61
N SER A 376 30.78 15.96 7.93
CA SER A 376 31.93 15.61 8.79
C SER A 376 32.02 14.14 9.25
N MET A 377 31.31 13.20 8.64
CA MET A 377 31.39 11.76 8.94
C MET A 377 32.12 10.93 7.87
N ARG A 378 33.01 11.53 7.06
CA ARG A 378 33.77 10.80 6.01
C ARG A 378 35.27 10.59 6.26
N SER A 379 35.87 11.10 7.34
CA SER A 379 37.32 10.93 7.55
C SER A 379 37.68 10.36 8.93
N CYS A 380 37.38 9.08 9.16
CA CYS A 380 38.01 8.30 10.24
C CYS A 380 37.96 6.81 9.90
N ARG A 381 38.74 6.38 8.89
CA ARG A 381 39.11 4.98 8.67
C ARG A 381 40.53 4.91 8.10
N SER A 382 41.53 4.85 8.97
CA SER A 382 42.80 4.14 8.74
C SER A 382 43.82 4.45 9.85
N ALA A 383 43.91 3.60 10.87
CA ALA A 383 45.16 3.32 11.60
C ALA A 383 44.97 2.05 12.48
N PRO A 384 45.85 1.03 12.38
CA PRO A 384 45.82 -0.15 13.24
C PRO A 384 46.57 0.10 14.58
N PRO A 385 46.40 -0.78 15.59
CA PRO A 385 46.83 -0.50 16.96
C PRO A 385 48.27 -0.97 17.19
N THR A 386 49.11 -0.11 17.77
CA THR A 386 50.34 -0.52 18.43
C THR A 386 50.35 0.08 19.83
N GLY A 387 50.41 -0.79 20.84
CA GLY A 387 50.48 -0.39 22.24
C GLY A 387 51.88 0.06 22.64
N SER A 388 51.94 0.97 23.61
CA SER A 388 52.92 0.94 24.70
C SER A 388 52.62 2.06 25.71
N VAL A 389 52.60 1.63 26.97
CA VAL A 389 52.74 2.33 28.24
C VAL A 389 53.56 3.64 28.17
N SER A 390 53.08 4.74 28.79
CA SER A 390 53.76 5.42 29.92
C SER A 390 53.20 6.81 30.30
N ARG A 391 52.89 6.94 31.60
CA ARG A 391 53.06 8.06 32.55
C ARG A 391 53.25 9.51 32.08
N SER A 392 52.39 10.34 32.69
CA SER A 392 52.68 11.57 33.45
C SER A 392 52.62 12.95 32.78
N ALA A 393 51.90 13.82 33.53
CA ALA A 393 52.26 15.18 33.94
C ALA A 393 51.62 16.39 33.23
N ARG A 394 50.86 17.11 34.07
CA ARG A 394 50.87 18.56 34.32
C ARG A 394 50.03 19.51 33.45
N CYS A 395 49.02 20.11 34.13
CA CYS A 395 48.73 21.55 34.28
C CYS A 395 49.80 22.49 33.70
N THR A 396 49.51 23.62 33.05
CA THR A 396 48.66 24.76 33.47
C THR A 396 48.55 25.81 32.31
N PRO A 397 47.71 26.85 32.42
CA PRO A 397 47.12 27.65 31.33
C PRO A 397 47.90 28.96 31.02
N THR A 398 47.44 29.79 30.07
CA THR A 398 47.24 31.27 30.18
C THR A 398 46.94 31.94 28.81
N ALA A 399 46.22 33.08 28.89
CA ALA A 399 46.07 34.21 27.94
C ALA A 399 44.85 34.15 26.98
N MET A 400 43.74 34.83 27.29
CA MET A 400 43.45 36.28 27.19
C MET A 400 42.87 36.72 25.83
N PHE A 401 41.58 37.07 25.87
CA PHE A 401 40.80 38.11 25.16
C PHE A 401 41.59 39.21 24.41
N PRO A 402 41.01 39.93 23.40
CA PRO A 402 39.71 40.62 23.54
C PRO A 402 38.76 40.74 22.33
N CYS A 403 37.54 41.15 22.68
CA CYS A 403 36.48 41.71 21.84
C CYS A 403 36.92 42.94 21.04
N ILE A 404 36.37 43.11 19.83
CA ILE A 404 36.02 44.43 19.28
C ILE A 404 34.65 44.34 18.60
N ARG A 405 33.79 45.30 18.96
CA ARG A 405 32.48 45.64 18.39
C ARG A 405 32.63 46.33 17.04
N SER A 406 31.63 46.16 16.17
CA SER A 406 30.92 47.27 15.49
C SER A 406 29.50 46.82 15.23
#